data_AF-A0A7V9WPI5-F1
#
_entry.id   AF-A0A7V9WPI5-F1
#
_cell.length_a   1.000
_cell.length_b   1.000
_cell.length_c   1.000
_cell.angle_alpha   90.00
_cell.angle_beta   90.00
_cell.angle_gamma   90.00
#
_symmetry.space_group_name_H-M   'P 1'
#
loop_
_entity.id
_entity.type
_entity.pdbx_description
1 polymer ?
#
loop_
_entity_poly.entity_id
_entity_poly.type
_entity_poly.pdbx_seq_one_letter_code
_entity_poly.pdbx_strand_id
1 'polypeptide(L)'
;MTIQRLRTPALAALASASLFAAGCGSDEDKVKDAVRDVAAAAKDKDADKFCAALSKKALKQVETGSKKKCKEAFNKQTLDALAKDAPDPEKIKFDKVTVKDDTATVKIKGEQSETKLLKEDGDWKITP
;
A
#
# COMPACT_ATOMS: atom_id res chain seq x y z
N MET A 1 60.85 -4.31 -6.15
CA MET A 1 59.77 -3.35 -5.89
C MET A 1 58.85 -3.91 -4.80
N THR A 2 58.95 -3.28 -3.64
CA THR A 2 57.96 -3.02 -2.56
C THR A 2 56.51 -2.84 -3.09
N ILE A 3 55.37 -3.01 -2.39
CA ILE A 3 55.02 -3.01 -0.97
C ILE A 3 53.53 -3.48 -0.77
N GLN A 4 53.27 -4.10 0.39
CA GLN A 4 52.10 -4.18 1.29
C GLN A 4 50.66 -4.58 0.89
N ARG A 5 50.14 -5.45 1.78
CA ARG A 5 48.76 -5.76 2.14
C ARG A 5 48.00 -4.52 2.66
N LEU A 6 46.68 -4.46 2.42
CA LEU A 6 45.72 -3.77 3.31
C LEU A 6 44.39 -4.53 3.35
N ARG A 7 43.99 -4.88 4.57
CA ARG A 7 42.67 -5.39 4.97
C ARG A 7 41.82 -4.20 5.41
N THR A 8 40.63 -4.01 4.84
CA THR A 8 39.51 -3.28 5.49
C THR A 8 38.17 -3.72 4.88
N PRO A 9 37.15 -4.07 5.69
CA PRO A 9 35.82 -4.43 5.20
C PRO A 9 35.00 -3.15 4.95
N ALA A 10 34.66 -2.88 3.69
CA ALA A 10 33.76 -1.78 3.36
C ALA A 10 32.35 -2.34 3.13
N LEU A 11 31.43 -1.97 4.02
CA LEU A 11 29.99 -2.01 3.79
C LEU A 11 29.70 -1.37 2.43
N ALA A 12 29.42 -2.20 1.43
CA ALA A 12 28.83 -1.74 0.19
C ALA A 12 27.35 -1.47 0.48
N ALA A 13 27.03 -0.21 0.78
CA ALA A 13 25.71 0.33 0.58
C ALA A 13 25.35 0.11 -0.89
N LEU A 14 24.61 -0.96 -1.18
CA LEU A 14 23.93 -1.10 -2.47
C LEU A 14 22.85 -0.02 -2.49
N ALA A 15 23.22 1.12 -3.07
CA ALA A 15 22.28 2.02 -3.70
C ALA A 15 21.53 1.19 -4.76
N SER A 16 20.37 0.67 -4.36
CA SER A 16 19.42 0.09 -5.30
C SER A 16 18.91 1.23 -6.17
N ALA A 17 19.62 1.44 -7.27
CA ALA A 17 19.12 2.10 -8.46
C ALA A 17 17.92 1.29 -8.95
N SER A 18 16.74 1.58 -8.41
CA SER A 18 15.49 1.02 -8.89
C SER A 18 15.13 1.74 -10.19
N LEU A 19 15.73 1.21 -11.26
CA LEU A 19 15.24 1.16 -12.62
C LEU A 19 13.80 1.67 -12.76
N PHE A 20 13.69 2.77 -13.52
CA PHE A 20 12.47 3.19 -14.21
C PHE A 20 11.95 2.01 -15.04
N ALA A 21 11.15 1.14 -14.42
CA ALA A 21 10.44 0.08 -15.11
C ALA A 21 9.22 0.70 -15.77
N ALA A 22 9.34 0.85 -17.08
CA ALA A 22 8.28 1.22 -18.00
C ALA A 22 7.04 0.33 -17.82
N GLY A 23 5.99 0.93 -17.27
CA GLY A 23 4.60 0.56 -17.49
C GLY A 23 3.84 1.87 -17.47
N CYS A 24 3.25 2.27 -18.61
CA CYS A 24 2.55 3.54 -18.79
C CYS A 24 1.57 3.82 -17.65
N GLY A 25 1.96 4.69 -16.72
CA GLY A 25 1.17 5.13 -15.58
C GLY A 25 2.11 5.67 -14.50
N SER A 26 1.91 6.92 -14.09
CA SER A 26 2.70 7.52 -13.01
C SER A 26 2.51 6.70 -11.73
N ASP A 27 3.50 6.65 -10.83
CA ASP A 27 3.27 6.09 -9.49
C ASP A 27 2.11 6.81 -8.79
N GLU A 28 1.87 8.08 -9.11
CA GLU A 28 0.69 8.80 -8.65
C GLU A 28 -0.63 8.15 -9.08
N ASP A 29 -0.72 7.70 -10.33
CA ASP A 29 -1.92 7.04 -10.86
C ASP A 29 -2.08 5.66 -10.22
N LYS A 30 -1.00 4.90 -10.10
CA LYS A 30 -1.01 3.59 -9.43
C LYS A 30 -1.43 3.68 -7.96
N VAL A 31 -1.01 4.74 -7.26
CA VAL A 31 -1.44 5.02 -5.89
C VAL A 31 -2.93 5.32 -5.82
N LYS A 32 -3.46 6.14 -6.76
CA LYS A 32 -4.89 6.42 -6.84
C LYS A 32 -5.69 5.16 -7.12
N ASP A 33 -5.20 4.32 -8.03
CA ASP A 33 -5.85 3.07 -8.40
C ASP A 33 -5.84 2.08 -7.22
N ALA A 34 -4.75 1.97 -6.47
CA ALA A 34 -4.72 1.15 -5.25
C ALA A 34 -5.78 1.57 -4.20
N VAL A 35 -6.02 2.88 -4.04
CA VAL A 35 -7.09 3.38 -3.16
C VAL A 35 -8.48 2.99 -3.70
N ARG A 36 -8.69 3.11 -5.02
CA ARG A 36 -9.94 2.72 -5.66
C ARG A 36 -10.18 1.22 -5.59
N ASP A 37 -9.15 0.41 -5.77
CA ASP A 37 -9.22 -1.05 -5.72
C ASP A 37 -9.61 -1.55 -4.33
N VAL A 38 -9.14 -0.90 -3.26
CA VAL A 38 -9.60 -1.18 -1.90
C VAL A 38 -11.08 -0.87 -1.71
N ALA A 39 -11.52 0.29 -2.19
CA ALA A 39 -12.93 0.68 -2.11
C ALA A 39 -13.83 -0.26 -2.93
N ALA A 40 -13.37 -0.67 -4.12
CA ALA A 40 -14.04 -1.67 -4.95
C ALA A 40 -14.10 -3.03 -4.25
N ALA A 41 -12.99 -3.53 -3.71
CA ALA A 41 -12.95 -4.78 -2.97
C ALA A 41 -13.88 -4.76 -1.75
N ALA A 42 -13.96 -3.64 -1.02
CA ALA A 42 -14.90 -3.46 0.07
C ALA A 42 -16.36 -3.55 -0.42
N LYS A 43 -16.71 -2.83 -1.50
CA LYS A 43 -18.05 -2.85 -2.10
C LYS A 43 -18.46 -4.22 -2.62
N ASP A 44 -17.55 -4.90 -3.30
CA ASP A 44 -17.74 -6.23 -3.87
C ASP A 44 -17.70 -7.34 -2.80
N LYS A 45 -17.35 -6.98 -1.56
CA LYS A 45 -17.21 -7.88 -0.42
C LYS A 45 -16.18 -8.98 -0.70
N ASP A 46 -15.15 -8.59 -1.45
CA ASP A 46 -14.04 -9.45 -1.82
C ASP A 46 -12.96 -9.37 -0.73
N ALA A 47 -13.09 -10.22 0.28
CA ALA A 47 -12.15 -10.30 1.40
C ALA A 47 -10.71 -10.56 0.92
N ASP A 48 -10.56 -11.29 -0.19
CA ASP A 48 -9.26 -11.68 -0.71
C ASP A 48 -8.54 -10.47 -1.28
N LYS A 49 -9.22 -9.72 -2.15
CA LYS A 49 -8.68 -8.46 -2.71
C LYS A 49 -8.51 -7.40 -1.63
N PHE A 50 -9.46 -7.27 -0.71
CA PHE A 50 -9.38 -6.30 0.37
C PHE A 50 -8.14 -6.54 1.23
N CYS A 51 -7.91 -7.79 1.64
CA CYS A 51 -6.72 -8.16 2.41
C CYS A 51 -5.44 -8.07 1.57
N ALA A 52 -5.46 -8.41 0.28
CA ALA A 52 -4.29 -8.30 -0.59
C ALA A 52 -3.85 -6.85 -0.85
N ALA A 53 -4.73 -5.88 -0.63
CA ALA A 53 -4.44 -4.46 -0.75
C ALA A 53 -3.91 -3.83 0.55
N LEU A 54 -3.87 -4.57 1.66
CA LEU A 54 -3.27 -4.15 2.91
C LEU A 54 -1.78 -4.52 2.96
N SER A 55 -0.96 -3.60 3.48
CA SER A 55 0.47 -3.86 3.71
C SER A 55 0.66 -4.96 4.77
N LYS A 56 1.84 -5.59 4.78
CA LYS A 56 2.21 -6.58 5.82
C LYS A 56 2.02 -6.02 7.24
N LYS A 57 2.31 -4.73 7.44
CA LYS A 57 2.09 -4.03 8.72
C LYS A 57 0.60 -3.89 9.05
N ALA A 58 -0.22 -3.44 8.10
CA ALA A 58 -1.68 -3.34 8.28
C ALA A 58 -2.30 -4.71 8.58
N LEU A 59 -1.93 -5.74 7.82
CA LEU A 59 -2.35 -7.12 8.04
C LEU A 59 -2.03 -7.59 9.46
N LYS A 60 -0.79 -7.36 9.92
CA LYS A 60 -0.38 -7.72 11.29
C LYS A 60 -1.20 -6.99 12.36
N GLN A 61 -1.56 -5.73 12.14
CA GLN A 61 -2.42 -4.98 13.05
C GLN A 61 -3.85 -5.56 13.09
N VAL A 62 -4.42 -5.90 11.94
CA VAL A 62 -5.72 -6.59 11.87
C VAL A 62 -5.65 -7.92 12.61
N GLU A 63 -4.61 -8.72 12.38
CA GLU A 63 -4.45 -10.02 13.04
C GLU A 63 -4.30 -9.89 14.55
N THR A 64 -3.53 -8.90 15.01
CA THR A 64 -3.32 -8.65 16.45
C THR A 64 -4.60 -8.16 17.13
N GLY A 65 -5.34 -7.24 16.50
CA GLY A 65 -6.55 -6.65 17.07
C GLY A 65 -7.76 -7.59 17.05
N SER A 66 -7.94 -8.34 15.95
CA SER A 66 -9.06 -9.27 15.79
C SER A 66 -8.77 -10.67 16.36
N LYS A 67 -7.50 -11.01 16.60
CA LYS A 67 -7.01 -12.36 16.90
C LYS A 67 -7.39 -13.39 15.82
N LYS A 68 -7.60 -12.93 14.59
CA LYS A 68 -8.06 -13.70 13.43
C LYS A 68 -7.23 -13.37 12.21
N LYS A 69 -7.19 -14.27 11.23
CA LYS A 69 -6.57 -13.94 9.93
C LYS A 69 -7.38 -12.86 9.22
N CYS A 70 -6.75 -12.09 8.34
CA CYS A 70 -7.39 -10.94 7.70
C CYS A 70 -8.75 -11.31 7.06
N LYS A 71 -8.83 -12.40 6.29
CA LYS A 71 -10.08 -12.86 5.67
C LYS A 71 -11.18 -13.25 6.69
N GLU A 72 -10.78 -13.76 7.84
CA GLU A 72 -11.71 -14.13 8.92
C GLU A 72 -12.21 -12.89 9.69
N ALA A 73 -11.35 -11.88 9.82
CA ALA A 73 -11.67 -10.58 10.41
C ALA A 73 -12.63 -9.80 9.49
N PHE A 74 -12.33 -9.75 8.20
CA PHE A 74 -13.18 -9.20 7.14
C PHE A 74 -14.08 -10.28 6.53
N ASN A 75 -14.82 -10.98 7.39
CA ASN A 75 -15.85 -11.91 6.94
C ASN A 75 -17.00 -11.15 6.23
N LYS A 76 -17.92 -11.92 5.63
CA LYS A 76 -19.07 -11.37 4.89
C LYS A 76 -19.86 -10.31 5.67
N GLN A 77 -20.12 -10.52 6.97
CA GLN A 77 -20.88 -9.55 7.77
C GLN A 77 -20.10 -8.24 7.97
N THR A 78 -18.80 -8.33 8.25
CA THR A 78 -17.92 -7.16 8.37
C THR A 78 -17.85 -6.40 7.05
N LEU A 79 -17.67 -7.11 5.93
CA LEU A 79 -17.63 -6.51 4.60
C LEU A 79 -18.99 -5.97 4.17
N ASP A 80 -20.10 -6.58 4.57
CA ASP A 80 -21.45 -6.04 4.34
C ASP A 80 -21.66 -4.69 5.04
N ALA A 81 -21.07 -4.52 6.23
CA ALA A 81 -21.08 -3.23 6.92
C ALA A 81 -20.18 -2.23 6.19
N LEU A 82 -18.93 -2.60 5.89
CA LEU A 82 -17.98 -1.73 5.19
C LEU A 82 -18.47 -1.31 3.80
N ALA A 83 -19.12 -2.20 3.05
CA ALA A 83 -19.62 -1.91 1.70
C ALA A 83 -20.68 -0.78 1.68
N LYS A 84 -21.44 -0.60 2.77
CA LYS A 84 -22.44 0.46 2.89
C LYS A 84 -21.80 1.84 3.04
N ASP A 85 -20.67 1.88 3.72
CA ASP A 85 -19.93 3.11 4.02
C ASP A 85 -18.79 3.36 3.02
N ALA A 86 -18.40 2.33 2.26
CA ALA A 86 -17.33 2.43 1.27
C ALA A 86 -17.71 3.40 0.14
N PRO A 87 -16.85 4.38 -0.18
CA PRO A 87 -17.11 5.30 -1.27
C PRO A 87 -17.18 4.54 -2.60
N ASP A 88 -17.91 5.11 -3.55
CA ASP A 88 -17.93 4.59 -4.91
C ASP A 88 -16.57 4.79 -5.59
N PRO A 89 -15.85 3.72 -5.98
CA PRO A 89 -14.47 3.83 -6.47
C PRO A 89 -14.33 4.78 -7.65
N GLU A 90 -15.33 4.84 -8.54
CA GLU A 90 -15.35 5.75 -9.69
C GLU A 90 -15.58 7.22 -9.30
N LYS A 91 -16.18 7.46 -8.12
CA LYS A 91 -16.47 8.81 -7.62
C LYS A 91 -15.42 9.33 -6.64
N ILE A 92 -14.40 8.54 -6.30
CA ILE A 92 -13.29 8.98 -5.46
C ILE A 92 -12.54 10.10 -6.19
N LYS A 93 -12.52 11.28 -5.57
CA LYS A 93 -11.76 12.45 -6.02
C LYS A 93 -10.60 12.66 -5.07
N PHE A 94 -9.43 12.96 -5.61
CA PHE A 94 -8.22 13.18 -4.84
C PHE A 94 -7.92 14.68 -4.80
N ASP A 95 -7.72 15.24 -3.61
CA ASP A 95 -7.28 16.63 -3.42
C ASP A 95 -5.76 16.74 -3.57
N LYS A 96 -5.02 15.76 -3.05
CA LYS A 96 -3.56 15.73 -3.10
C LYS A 96 -3.06 14.30 -3.11
N VAL A 97 -2.06 14.01 -3.94
CA VAL A 97 -1.29 12.78 -3.88
C VAL A 97 0.19 13.16 -3.79
N THR A 98 0.92 12.53 -2.90
CA THR A 98 2.35 12.76 -2.71
C THR A 98 3.05 11.42 -2.65
N VAL A 99 3.89 11.15 -3.64
CA VAL A 99 4.71 9.94 -3.72
C VAL A 99 6.14 10.31 -3.35
N LYS A 100 6.76 9.50 -2.49
CA LYS A 100 8.15 9.61 -2.05
C LYS A 100 8.74 8.21 -1.99
N ASP A 101 9.51 7.85 -3.01
CA ASP A 101 10.11 6.53 -3.18
C ASP A 101 9.06 5.42 -3.01
N ASP A 102 9.20 4.59 -1.98
CA ASP A 102 8.29 3.48 -1.67
C ASP A 102 7.13 3.88 -0.75
N THR A 103 6.92 5.17 -0.48
CA THR A 103 5.83 5.68 0.36
C THR A 103 4.94 6.65 -0.41
N ALA A 104 3.66 6.63 -0.11
CA ALA A 104 2.74 7.62 -0.66
C ALA A 104 1.71 8.06 0.38
N THR A 105 1.25 9.29 0.23
CA THR A 105 0.19 9.88 1.01
C THR A 105 -0.87 10.45 0.09
N VAL A 106 -2.12 10.10 0.34
CA VAL A 106 -3.28 10.46 -0.46
C VAL A 106 -4.29 11.19 0.41
N LYS A 107 -4.70 12.38 -0.04
CA LYS A 107 -5.81 13.12 0.53
C LYS A 107 -7.03 12.99 -0.38
N ILE A 108 -8.06 12.32 0.11
CA ILE A 108 -9.33 12.16 -0.59
C ILE A 108 -10.20 13.40 -0.33
N LYS A 109 -10.84 13.93 -1.37
CA LYS A 109 -11.69 15.10 -1.27
C LYS A 109 -12.90 14.80 -0.38
N GLY A 110 -13.08 15.62 0.66
CA GLY A 110 -14.16 15.45 1.63
C GLY A 110 -13.79 14.58 2.83
N GLU A 111 -12.62 13.94 2.84
CA GLU A 111 -12.07 13.28 4.01
C GLU A 111 -11.16 14.21 4.82
N GLN A 112 -11.22 14.09 6.14
CA GLN A 112 -10.36 14.86 7.04
C GLN A 112 -8.97 14.24 7.19
N SER A 113 -8.88 12.92 7.07
CA SER A 113 -7.64 12.16 7.20
C SER A 113 -6.96 11.91 5.85
N GLU A 114 -5.65 11.72 5.89
CA GLU A 114 -4.88 11.24 4.74
C GLU A 114 -4.71 9.73 4.83
N THR A 115 -4.84 9.06 3.68
CA THR A 115 -4.55 7.63 3.52
C THR A 115 -3.08 7.47 3.17
N LYS A 116 -2.37 6.59 3.90
CA LYS A 116 -0.97 6.27 3.62
C LYS A 116 -0.86 4.95 2.89
N LEU A 117 0.10 4.88 1.97
CA LEU A 117 0.43 3.69 1.22
C LEU A 117 1.92 3.41 1.29
N LEU A 118 2.26 2.13 1.26
CA LEU A 118 3.62 1.60 1.18
C LEU A 118 3.71 0.70 -0.05
N LYS A 119 4.78 0.86 -0.83
CA LYS A 119 5.08 -0.02 -1.95
C LYS A 119 5.73 -1.29 -1.40
N GLU A 120 5.05 -2.42 -1.54
CA GLU A 120 5.54 -3.73 -1.15
C GLU A 120 5.51 -4.65 -2.37
N ASP A 121 6.65 -5.26 -2.71
CA ASP A 121 6.76 -6.21 -3.81
C ASP A 121 6.30 -5.65 -5.17
N GLY A 122 6.42 -4.32 -5.35
CA GLY A 122 6.02 -3.60 -6.57
C GLY A 122 4.60 -3.03 -6.57
N ASP A 123 3.77 -3.42 -5.58
CA ASP A 123 2.39 -2.99 -5.44
C ASP A 123 2.22 -1.94 -4.34
N TRP A 124 1.35 -0.96 -4.56
CA TRP A 124 0.97 0.01 -3.53
C TRP A 124 -0.09 -0.59 -2.60
N LYS A 125 0.20 -0.63 -1.30
CA LYS A 125 -0.67 -1.22 -0.26
C LYS A 125 -1.03 -0.21 0.81
N ILE A 126 -2.24 -0.28 1.37
CA ILE A 126 -2.67 0.58 2.47
C ILE A 126 -1.86 0.25 3.74
N THR A 127 -1.37 1.29 4.41
CA THR A 127 -0.62 1.17 5.67
C THR A 127 -1.17 2.12 6.74
N PRO A 128 -1.05 1.78 8.04
CA PRO A 128 -1.29 2.70 9.15
C PRO A 128 -0.17 3.75 9.28
#